data_AF-A0A4V3KUL0-F1
#
_entry.id   AF-A0A4V3KUL0-F1
#
_cell.length_a   1.000
_cell.length_b   1.000
_cell.length_c   1.000
_cell.angle_alpha   90.00
_cell.angle_beta   90.00
_cell.angle_gamma   90.00
#
_symmetry.space_group_name_H-M   'P 1'
#
loop_
_entity.id
_entity.type
_entity.pdbx_description
1 polymer ?
#
loop_
_entity_poly.entity_id
_entity_poly.type
_entity_poly.pdbx_seq_one_letter_code
_entity_poly.pdbx_strand_id
1 'polypeptide(L)' 'MTANIAPIIPAEFPELQALAWNRDVSRPIPAKEAFALYERNWRFVDQKRLTAREKLLVEELANKFGHGVFLTNG' A
#
# COMPACT_ATOMS: atom_id res chain seq x y z
N MET A 1 18.54 4.70 -8.11
CA MET A 1 18.00 5.98 -7.63
C MET A 1 16.64 5.71 -7.03
N THR A 2 16.54 5.61 -5.70
CA THR A 2 15.29 5.33 -4.99
C THR A 2 14.28 6.43 -5.27
N ALA A 3 13.20 6.09 -5.97
CA ALA A 3 12.08 7.01 -6.18
C ALA A 3 11.56 7.43 -4.80
N ASN A 4 11.76 8.70 -4.45
CA ASN A 4 11.41 9.25 -3.15
C ASN A 4 9.91 9.62 -3.17
N ILE A 5 9.04 8.62 -3.18
CA ILE A 5 7.61 8.84 -2.93
C ILE A 5 7.48 9.27 -1.47
N ALA A 6 6.73 10.35 -1.24
CA ALA A 6 6.49 10.87 0.10
C ALA A 6 5.95 9.76 1.03
N PRO A 7 6.30 9.78 2.32
CA PRO A 7 5.76 8.81 3.26
C PRO A 7 4.23 8.91 3.31
N ILE A 8 3.59 7.75 3.36
CA ILE A 8 2.15 7.58 3.29
C ILE A 8 1.65 7.34 4.71
N ILE A 9 0.59 8.03 5.12
CA ILE A 9 -0.04 7.82 6.42
C ILE A 9 -1.17 6.81 6.22
N PRO A 10 -1.09 5.58 6.80
CA PRO A 10 -2.14 4.58 6.64
C PRO A 10 -3.53 5.08 7.05
N ALA A 11 -3.63 5.96 8.04
CA ALA A 11 -4.91 6.52 8.49
C ALA A 11 -5.65 7.37 7.43
N GLU A 12 -4.98 7.86 6.37
CA GLU A 12 -5.65 8.57 5.27
C GLU A 12 -6.37 7.62 4.29
N PHE A 13 -6.12 6.33 4.40
CA PHE A 13 -6.44 5.32 3.41
C PHE A 13 -7.21 4.18 4.10
N PRO A 14 -8.53 4.04 3.89
CA PRO A 14 -9.35 3.09 4.66
C PRO A 14 -8.87 1.64 4.50
N GLU A 15 -8.40 1.26 3.31
CA GLU A 15 -7.86 -0.07 3.08
C GLU A 15 -6.47 -0.19 3.69
N LEU A 16 -5.58 0.78 3.47
CA LEU A 16 -4.26 0.74 4.09
C LEU A 16 -4.33 0.72 5.62
N GLN A 17 -5.28 1.45 6.21
CA GLN A 17 -5.57 1.45 7.64
C GLN A 17 -6.02 0.06 8.10
N ALA A 18 -6.95 -0.57 7.38
CA ALA A 18 -7.40 -1.92 7.67
C ALA A 18 -6.26 -2.95 7.55
N LEU A 19 -5.39 -2.81 6.55
CA LEU A 19 -4.19 -3.65 6.41
C LEU A 19 -3.13 -3.37 7.49
N ALA A 20 -3.09 -2.14 7.98
CA ALA A 20 -2.22 -1.64 9.03
C ALA A 20 -2.75 -1.88 10.44
N TRP A 21 -3.81 -2.67 10.63
CA TRP A 21 -4.46 -2.87 11.94
C TRP A 21 -3.49 -3.30 13.06
N ASN A 22 -2.40 -3.99 12.72
CA ASN A 22 -1.39 -4.45 13.67
C ASN A 22 -0.23 -3.46 13.91
N ARG A 23 -0.37 -2.19 13.48
CA ARG A 23 0.65 -1.14 13.65
C ARG A 23 0.02 0.24 13.84
N ASP A 24 0.85 1.23 14.13
CA ASP A 24 0.45 2.63 14.20
C ASP A 24 0.04 3.18 12.83
N VAL A 25 -1.28 3.31 12.62
CA VAL A 25 -1.86 3.88 11.39
C VAL A 25 -1.64 5.38 11.25
N SER A 26 -1.37 6.06 12.37
CA SER A 26 -1.06 7.49 12.41
C SER A 26 0.40 7.80 12.08
N ARG A 27 1.27 6.77 12.03
CA ARG A 27 2.68 6.96 11.71
C ARG A 27 2.88 6.96 10.20
N PRO A 28 3.51 7.99 9.61
CA PRO A 28 3.90 7.97 8.21
C PRO A 28 4.86 6.81 7.96
N ILE A 29 4.52 5.92 7.05
CA ILE A 29 5.36 4.81 6.61
C ILE A 29 5.91 5.10 5.22
N PRO A 30 7.14 4.64 4.90
CA PRO A 30 7.67 4.82 3.57
C PRO A 30 6.81 4.08 2.53
N ALA A 31 6.73 4.64 1.32
CA ALA A 31 5.92 4.09 0.24
C ALA A 31 6.21 2.61 -0.09
N LYS A 32 7.46 2.19 0.03
CA LYS A 32 7.86 0.77 -0.11
C LYS A 32 7.17 -0.14 0.90
N GLU A 33 7.01 0.33 2.15
CA GLU A 33 6.33 -0.45 3.18
C GLU A 33 4.85 -0.48 2.88
N ALA A 34 4.24 0.69 2.59
CA ALA A 34 2.85 0.79 2.16
C ALA A 34 2.52 -0.23 1.07
N PHE A 35 3.37 -0.30 0.04
CA PHE A 35 3.25 -1.27 -1.04
C PHE A 35 3.36 -2.73 -0.57
N ALA A 36 4.38 -3.07 0.24
CA ALA A 36 4.54 -4.44 0.75
C ALA A 36 3.31 -4.94 1.54
N LEU A 37 2.55 -4.03 2.14
CA LEU A 37 1.34 -4.38 2.87
C LEU A 37 0.18 -4.60 1.92
N TYR A 38 0.03 -3.72 0.93
CA TYR A 38 -0.92 -3.92 -0.14
C TYR A 38 -0.66 -5.23 -0.85
N GLU A 39 0.58 -5.54 -1.20
CA GLU A 39 0.96 -6.79 -1.86
C GLU A 39 0.63 -8.01 -0.98
N ARG A 40 1.14 -8.04 0.26
CA ARG A 40 0.98 -9.19 1.17
C ARG A 40 -0.47 -9.43 1.56
N ASN A 41 -1.25 -8.36 1.69
CA ASN A 41 -2.64 -8.42 2.12
C ASN A 41 -3.62 -8.11 0.98
N TRP A 42 -3.18 -8.15 -0.28
CA TRP A 42 -4.02 -7.81 -1.45
C TRP A 42 -5.32 -8.59 -1.47
N ARG A 43 -5.27 -9.85 -1.05
CA ARG A 43 -6.44 -10.73 -0.93
C ARG A 43 -7.53 -10.21 0.01
N PHE A 44 -7.18 -9.33 0.94
CA PHE A 44 -8.09 -8.72 1.92
C PHE A 44 -8.53 -7.31 1.54
N VAL A 45 -7.94 -6.75 0.47
CA VAL A 45 -8.30 -5.42 -0.02
C VAL A 45 -9.68 -5.49 -0.65
N ASP A 46 -10.62 -4.76 -0.07
CA ASP A 46 -11.98 -4.62 -0.58
C ASP A 46 -12.03 -3.50 -1.62
N GLN A 47 -12.22 -3.90 -2.88
CA GLN A 47 -12.37 -2.97 -4.00
C GLN A 47 -13.55 -2.01 -3.85
N LYS A 48 -14.53 -2.33 -3.00
CA LYS A 48 -15.67 -1.43 -2.72
C LYS A 48 -15.30 -0.27 -1.79
N ARG A 49 -14.26 -0.45 -0.97
CA ARG A 49 -13.79 0.56 0.00
C ARG A 49 -12.61 1.36 -0.53
N LEU A 50 -11.95 0.86 -1.58
CA LEU A 50 -10.93 1.55 -2.36
C LEU A 50 -11.48 2.85 -2.95
N THR A 51 -11.00 3.97 -2.44
CA THR A 51 -11.31 5.29 -3.01
C THR A 51 -10.50 5.51 -4.29
N ALA A 52 -10.94 6.43 -5.16
CA ALA A 52 -10.21 6.77 -6.38
C ALA A 52 -8.76 7.22 -6.11
N ARG A 53 -8.54 7.98 -5.02
CA ARG A 53 -7.21 8.44 -4.58
C ARG A 53 -6.33 7.27 -4.14
N GLU A 54 -6.89 6.33 -3.41
CA GLU A 54 -6.19 5.13 -2.94
C GLU A 54 -5.84 4.20 -4.09
N LYS A 55 -6.72 4.06 -5.08
CA LYS A 55 -6.46 3.28 -6.28
C LYS A 55 -5.28 3.84 -7.09
N LEU A 56 -5.25 5.16 -7.30
CA LEU A 56 -4.12 5.82 -7.97
C LEU A 56 -2.81 5.62 -7.20
N LEU A 57 -2.86 5.70 -5.87
CA LEU A 57 -1.69 5.45 -5.03
C LEU A 57 -1.20 4.00 -5.20
N VAL A 58 -2.09 3.02 -5.12
CA VAL A 58 -1.75 1.61 -5.31
C VAL A 58 -1.18 1.36 -6.70
N GLU A 59 -1.76 1.94 -7.76
CA GLU A 59 -1.25 1.84 -9.13
C GLU A 59 0.15 2.46 -9.26
N GLU A 60 0.39 3.64 -8.67
CA GLU A 60 1.70 4.27 -8.65
C GLU A 60 2.73 3.42 -7.91
N LEU A 61 2.36 2.90 -6.74
CA LEU A 61 3.18 2.00 -5.95
C LEU A 61 3.48 0.68 -6.70
N ALA A 62 2.49 0.09 -7.37
CA ALA A 62 2.65 -1.14 -8.14
C ALA A 62 3.56 -0.93 -9.36
N ASN A 63 3.43 0.20 -10.06
CA ASN A 63 4.32 0.55 -11.16
C ASN A 63 5.76 0.78 -10.67
N LYS A 64 5.93 1.36 -9.47
CA LYS A 64 7.25 1.70 -8.91
C LYS A 64 7.96 0.55 -8.20
N PHE A 65 7.24 -0.22 -7.39
CA PHE A 65 7.80 -1.27 -6.53
C PHE A 65 7.45 -2.68 -7.01
N GLY A 66 6.34 -2.85 -7.71
CA GLY A 66 5.87 -4.17 -8.15
C GLY A 66 6.77 -4.83 -9.18
N HIS A 67 7.59 -4.07 -9.93
CA HIS A 67 8.64 -4.56 -10.85
C HIS A 67 8.25 -5.77 -11.75
N GLY A 68 6.95 -6.02 -11.95
CA GLY A 68 6.40 -7.19 -12.65
C GLY A 68 6.46 -8.54 -11.90
N VAL A 69 6.92 -8.61 -10.65
CA VAL A 69 7.07 -9.88 -9.91
C VAL A 69 6.41 -9.77 -8.54
N PHE A 70 5.13 -10.14 -8.50
CA PHE A 70 4.44 -10.47 -7.25
C PHE A 70 5.14 -11.72 -6.69
N LEU A 71 6.02 -11.56 -5.70
CA LEU A 71 6.63 -12.71 -5.02
C LEU A 71 5.55 -13.34 -4.13
N THR A 72 4.66 -14.12 -4.74
CA THR A 72 3.91 -15.16 -4.05
C THR A 72 4.95 -16.22 -3.67
N ASN A 73 5.62 -16.03 -2.53
CA ASN A 73 6.41 -17.12 -1.98
C ASN A 73 5.41 -18.02 -1.23
N GLY A 74 5.11 -19.15 -1.89
CA GLY A 74 4.33 -20.25 -1.33
C GLY A 74 5.07 -21.02 -0.24
#